data_AF-A0A936T2Q0-F1
#
_entry.id   AF-A0A936T2Q0-F1
#
_cell.length_a   1.000
_cell.length_b   1.000
_cell.length_c   1.000
_cell.angle_alpha   90.00
_cell.angle_beta   90.00
_cell.angle_gamma   90.00
#
_symmetry.space_group_name_H-M   'P 1'
#
loop_
_entity.id
_entity.type
_entity.pdbx_description
1 polymer ?
#
loop_
_entity_poly.entity_id
_entity_poly.type
_entity_poly.pdbx_seq_one_letter_code
_entity_poly.pdbx_strand_id
1 'polypeptide(L)'
;MDRSSPQPIPLLLLFLLSGLLFFIGLGSMGLTDRDEGRNAEAGREMFASGDLVTPTFNGELRVAKPVFVYWLMTASYHVFGVNEFAARFPSALFGVALIVMHYLFLTRLRGPTVGLYGALMLLLNIEILALGRMAITDSVLIFFTTLSLYSFWLGLHEPGSGRHWIWGFYVGMALATLTKGPVGFAVPLITVLLYLLATRRWQLFWDRGAPLPGTLLFVILAGPWYTAMLLIHGDAYSTEAKVHTVGRFLAPMEGHGVGWWFYVPVLLLGFYPWSSFLPSGLYRAYMSWRAFRTEQSQSPTPSASRTADDSYDELDWFMGIWIVGVFIFFSISSTRLPHYIGPLFPACAILAASYWTQGLQDPSTKGLRASIHFLMGIGYLLAIGFASAPALFSRFSGKMLKEFPLAAQFDLGPGPYVGATIVVVAMGLVGYFGLNDEKRGLAFGAAGGALASVFLVAILTIVPGLNRYAIAPPQELAYAAGLNLDPKDQLIAFGTLRPSFAFYARRTVSFIPHNELDRLRTTLGKGGRIMILLPEYLQDTLPQEASGFQPILKRYGFLLLSNQPVVTAPHENDTGSPQSSKTLSD
;
A
#
# COMPACT_ATOMS: atom_id res chain seq x y z
N MET A 1 -16.73 -16.97 -30.59
CA MET A 1 -16.48 -16.29 -29.31
C MET A 1 -15.51 -15.16 -29.58
N ASP A 2 -15.91 -13.93 -29.27
CA ASP A 2 -15.08 -12.75 -29.46
C ASP A 2 -13.79 -12.90 -28.63
N ARG A 3 -12.64 -12.98 -29.30
CA ARG A 3 -11.32 -13.23 -28.68
C ARG A 3 -10.91 -12.11 -27.72
N SER A 4 -11.64 -10.99 -27.70
CA SER A 4 -11.42 -9.84 -26.81
C SER A 4 -12.32 -9.84 -25.56
N SER A 5 -13.26 -10.79 -25.45
CA SER A 5 -14.19 -10.83 -24.32
C SER A 5 -13.55 -11.42 -23.04
N PRO A 6 -13.76 -10.79 -21.86
CA PRO A 6 -13.29 -11.32 -20.60
C PRO A 6 -13.93 -12.68 -20.33
N GLN A 7 -13.10 -13.65 -19.96
CA GLN A 7 -13.54 -15.01 -19.72
C GLN A 7 -14.03 -15.12 -18.26
N PRO A 8 -15.20 -15.72 -18.02
CA PRO A 8 -15.80 -15.74 -16.68
C PRO A 8 -14.96 -16.53 -15.67
N ILE A 9 -14.29 -17.61 -16.10
CA ILE A 9 -13.47 -18.46 -15.23
C ILE A 9 -12.21 -17.71 -14.73
N PRO A 10 -11.34 -17.15 -15.60
CA PRO A 10 -10.23 -16.31 -15.15
C PRO A 10 -10.65 -15.13 -14.27
N LEU A 11 -11.77 -14.47 -14.60
CA LEU A 11 -12.28 -13.36 -13.79
C LEU A 11 -12.66 -13.82 -12.39
N LEU A 12 -13.41 -14.92 -12.28
CA LEU A 12 -13.77 -15.51 -10.99
C LEU A 12 -12.55 -15.97 -10.20
N LEU A 13 -11.58 -16.61 -10.85
CA LEU A 13 -10.33 -17.05 -10.23
C LEU A 13 -9.55 -15.86 -9.66
N LEU A 14 -9.40 -14.79 -10.44
CA LEU A 14 -8.70 -13.58 -10.00
C LEU A 14 -9.45 -12.90 -8.84
N PHE A 15 -10.78 -12.84 -8.89
CA PHE A 15 -11.59 -12.31 -7.81
C PHE A 15 -11.41 -13.12 -6.52
N LEU A 16 -11.51 -14.45 -6.59
CA LEU A 16 -11.35 -15.33 -5.43
C LEU A 16 -9.92 -15.32 -4.87
N LEU A 17 -8.90 -15.39 -5.74
CA LEU A 17 -7.50 -15.40 -5.32
C LEU A 17 -7.08 -14.05 -4.72
N SER A 18 -7.43 -12.93 -5.36
CA SER A 18 -7.16 -11.61 -4.80
C SER A 18 -7.94 -11.39 -3.50
N GLY A 19 -9.21 -11.83 -3.43
CA GLY A 19 -10.01 -11.82 -2.21
C GLY A 19 -9.32 -12.60 -1.09
N LEU A 20 -8.86 -13.82 -1.35
CA LEU A 20 -8.11 -14.62 -0.39
C LEU A 20 -6.85 -13.88 0.09
N LEU A 21 -5.99 -13.44 -0.82
CA LEU A 21 -4.68 -12.85 -0.48
C LEU A 21 -4.81 -11.49 0.24
N PHE A 22 -5.78 -10.66 -0.14
CA PHE A 22 -6.00 -9.36 0.51
C PHE A 22 -6.77 -9.46 1.82
N PHE A 23 -7.70 -10.41 1.99
CA PHE A 23 -8.56 -10.46 3.18
C PHE A 23 -8.14 -11.49 4.25
N ILE A 24 -7.37 -12.54 3.92
CA ILE A 24 -6.99 -13.55 4.91
C ILE A 24 -6.23 -12.91 6.08
N GLY A 25 -6.75 -13.02 7.31
CA GLY A 25 -6.14 -12.41 8.49
C GLY A 25 -5.99 -10.88 8.43
N LEU A 26 -6.81 -10.15 7.66
CA LEU A 26 -6.65 -8.69 7.51
C LEU A 26 -6.72 -7.91 8.84
N GLY A 27 -7.53 -8.40 9.79
CA GLY A 27 -7.65 -7.87 11.15
C GLY A 27 -6.83 -8.59 12.23
N SER A 28 -5.98 -9.56 11.88
CA SER A 28 -5.33 -10.42 12.89
C SER A 28 -4.11 -9.80 13.58
N MET A 29 -3.74 -8.58 13.18
CA MET A 29 -2.58 -7.84 13.68
C MET A 29 -3.03 -6.44 14.05
N GLY A 30 -2.54 -5.91 15.16
CA GLY A 30 -2.81 -4.54 15.57
C GLY A 30 -2.33 -3.52 14.54
N LEU A 31 -2.82 -2.29 14.63
CA LEU A 31 -2.44 -1.22 13.69
C LEU A 31 -0.98 -0.82 13.91
N THR A 32 -0.18 -0.79 12.85
CA THR A 32 1.23 -0.40 12.98
C THR A 32 1.39 1.10 13.29
N ASP A 33 2.38 1.42 14.12
CA ASP A 33 2.67 2.77 14.56
C ASP A 33 3.53 3.53 13.53
N ARG A 34 2.87 4.29 12.64
CA ARG A 34 3.42 5.44 11.89
C ARG A 34 2.28 6.07 11.08
N ASP A 35 1.75 5.29 10.14
CA ASP A 35 0.72 5.73 9.21
C ASP A 35 -0.63 5.06 9.51
N GLU A 36 -0.67 3.74 9.76
CA GLU A 36 -1.93 3.02 10.02
C GLU A 36 -2.68 3.58 11.23
N GLY A 37 -2.04 3.65 12.40
CA GLY A 37 -2.68 4.19 13.61
C GLY A 37 -3.21 5.62 13.44
N ARG A 38 -2.49 6.48 12.71
CA ARG A 38 -2.91 7.87 12.46
C ARG A 38 -4.10 7.95 11.50
N ASN A 39 -4.11 7.15 10.44
CA ASN A 39 -5.19 7.19 9.47
C ASN A 39 -6.45 6.53 10.01
N ALA A 40 -6.29 5.38 10.68
CA ALA A 40 -7.39 4.67 11.31
C ALA A 40 -8.06 5.52 12.40
N GLU A 41 -7.27 6.24 13.22
CA GLU A 41 -7.81 7.16 14.21
C GLU A 41 -8.51 8.36 13.59
N ALA A 42 -7.94 8.96 12.54
CA ALA A 42 -8.59 10.06 11.85
C ALA A 42 -9.96 9.65 11.28
N GLY A 43 -10.04 8.47 10.66
CA GLY A 43 -11.32 7.91 10.21
C GLY A 43 -12.28 7.63 11.37
N ARG A 44 -11.76 7.22 12.54
CA ARG A 44 -12.57 6.92 13.74
C ARG A 44 -13.11 8.20 14.38
N GLU A 45 -12.30 9.25 14.48
CA GLU A 45 -12.72 10.56 14.99
C GLU A 45 -13.79 11.17 14.09
N MET A 46 -13.63 11.10 12.76
CA MET A 46 -14.67 11.53 11.81
C MET A 46 -15.95 10.69 11.93
N PHE A 47 -15.82 9.37 12.14
CA PHE A 47 -16.96 8.49 12.42
C PHE A 47 -17.68 8.86 13.72
N ALA A 48 -16.94 9.20 14.77
CA ALA A 48 -17.49 9.54 16.07
C ALA A 48 -18.10 10.94 16.13
N SER A 49 -17.52 11.92 15.43
CA SER A 49 -17.99 13.32 15.42
C SER A 49 -19.10 13.57 14.40
N GLY A 50 -19.15 12.78 13.31
CA GLY A 50 -20.00 13.05 12.15
C GLY A 50 -19.49 14.19 11.27
N ASP A 51 -18.35 14.83 11.61
CA ASP A 51 -17.70 15.82 10.75
C ASP A 51 -16.99 15.12 9.60
N LEU A 52 -17.59 15.20 8.41
CA LEU A 52 -17.05 14.64 7.18
C LEU A 52 -16.12 15.61 6.43
N VAL A 53 -15.85 16.80 6.96
CA VAL A 53 -15.01 17.81 6.32
C VAL A 53 -13.64 17.87 6.97
N THR A 54 -13.57 17.97 8.31
CA THR A 54 -12.33 18.21 9.04
C THR A 54 -11.74 16.91 9.60
N PRO A 55 -10.63 16.39 9.04
CA PRO A 55 -9.94 15.27 9.66
C PRO A 55 -9.20 15.76 10.90
N THR A 56 -9.31 15.01 11.99
CA THR A 56 -8.56 15.25 13.22
C THR A 56 -7.69 14.03 13.54
N PHE A 57 -6.69 14.24 14.39
CA PHE A 57 -5.98 13.16 15.07
C PHE A 57 -5.69 13.61 16.49
N ASN A 58 -6.11 12.81 17.46
CA ASN A 58 -5.94 13.12 18.87
C ASN A 58 -6.64 14.44 19.26
N GLY A 59 -7.78 14.72 18.62
CA GLY A 59 -8.55 15.96 18.77
C GLY A 59 -7.98 17.19 18.06
N GLU A 60 -6.81 17.09 17.43
CA GLU A 60 -6.15 18.21 16.74
C GLU A 60 -6.33 18.11 15.22
N LEU A 61 -6.31 19.26 14.52
CA LEU A 61 -6.44 19.31 13.06
C LEU A 61 -5.38 18.46 12.37
N ARG A 62 -5.80 17.56 11.47
CA ARG A 62 -4.92 16.72 10.67
C ARG A 62 -4.90 17.14 9.21
N VAL A 63 -3.77 17.71 8.81
CA VAL A 63 -3.51 18.31 7.48
C VAL A 63 -2.63 17.45 6.57
N ALA A 64 -2.13 16.32 7.08
CA ALA A 64 -1.15 15.48 6.39
C ALA A 64 -1.68 14.76 5.14
N LYS A 65 -3.00 14.49 5.06
CA LYS A 65 -3.65 13.80 3.93
C LYS A 65 -5.05 14.37 3.69
N PRO A 66 -5.53 14.37 2.43
CA PRO A 66 -6.91 14.72 2.13
C PRO A 66 -7.89 13.61 2.51
N VAL A 67 -9.18 13.93 2.42
CA VAL A 67 -10.25 13.26 3.18
C VAL A 67 -10.70 11.90 2.67
N PHE A 68 -10.44 11.55 1.41
CA PHE A 68 -11.16 10.46 0.76
C PHE A 68 -10.96 9.09 1.44
N VAL A 69 -9.74 8.83 1.91
CA VAL A 69 -9.46 7.57 2.63
C VAL A 69 -10.16 7.52 3.98
N TYR A 70 -10.30 8.68 4.65
CA TYR A 70 -11.04 8.74 5.90
C TYR A 70 -12.53 8.52 5.67
N TRP A 71 -13.13 9.07 4.60
CA TRP A 71 -14.51 8.73 4.23
C TRP A 71 -14.71 7.23 4.01
N LEU A 72 -13.77 6.58 3.32
CA LEU A 72 -13.82 5.13 3.13
C LEU A 72 -13.69 4.36 4.44
N MET A 73 -12.82 4.79 5.35
CA MET A 73 -12.67 4.19 6.69
C MET A 73 -13.93 4.43 7.55
N THR A 74 -14.47 5.64 7.57
CA THR A 74 -15.73 5.98 8.25
C THR A 74 -16.89 5.12 7.76
N ALA A 75 -17.04 4.98 6.43
CA ALA A 75 -18.05 4.10 5.84
C ALA A 75 -17.83 2.63 6.25
N SER A 76 -16.58 2.17 6.25
CA SER A 76 -16.22 0.83 6.72
C SER A 76 -16.56 0.61 8.20
N TYR A 77 -16.31 1.60 9.06
CA TYR A 77 -16.67 1.56 10.48
C TYR A 77 -18.19 1.51 10.72
N HIS A 78 -19.00 2.13 9.86
CA HIS A 78 -20.46 1.97 9.93
C HIS A 78 -20.91 0.53 9.63
N VAL A 79 -20.20 -0.20 8.79
CA VAL A 79 -20.58 -1.56 8.37
C VAL A 79 -20.01 -2.63 9.30
N PHE A 80 -18.74 -2.51 9.68
CA PHE A 80 -17.99 -3.55 10.39
C PHE A 80 -17.66 -3.20 11.84
N GLY A 81 -18.03 -2.00 12.29
CA GLY A 81 -17.60 -1.44 13.57
C GLY A 81 -16.14 -0.98 13.55
N VAL A 82 -15.72 -0.28 14.61
CA VAL A 82 -14.35 0.22 14.76
C VAL A 82 -13.41 -0.91 15.18
N ASN A 83 -12.62 -1.40 14.24
CA ASN A 83 -11.57 -2.40 14.43
C ASN A 83 -10.53 -2.35 13.28
N GLU A 84 -9.48 -3.17 13.37
CA GLU A 84 -8.37 -3.25 12.42
C GLU A 84 -8.80 -3.71 11.03
N PHE A 85 -9.72 -4.68 10.97
CA PHE A 85 -10.28 -5.15 9.70
C PHE A 85 -10.98 -4.01 8.98
N ALA A 86 -11.84 -3.27 9.66
CA ALA A 86 -12.58 -2.16 9.10
C ALA A 86 -11.65 -1.03 8.63
N ALA A 87 -10.58 -0.74 9.37
CA ALA A 87 -9.59 0.27 8.97
C ALA A 87 -8.85 -0.11 7.67
N ARG A 88 -8.56 -1.41 7.47
CA ARG A 88 -7.82 -1.92 6.30
C ARG A 88 -8.71 -2.35 5.13
N PHE A 89 -10.00 -2.55 5.38
CA PHE A 89 -10.98 -3.00 4.39
C PHE A 89 -10.97 -2.16 3.11
N PRO A 90 -10.92 -0.82 3.14
CA PRO A 90 -10.81 -0.01 1.92
C PRO A 90 -9.60 -0.38 1.06
N SER A 91 -8.42 -0.54 1.66
CA SER A 91 -7.20 -0.91 0.92
C SER A 91 -7.35 -2.27 0.25
N ALA A 92 -7.92 -3.25 0.96
CA ALA A 92 -8.12 -4.59 0.42
C ALA A 92 -9.14 -4.61 -0.72
N LEU A 93 -10.24 -3.86 -0.57
CA LEU A 93 -11.27 -3.71 -1.60
C LEU A 93 -10.71 -3.06 -2.87
N PHE A 94 -9.97 -1.97 -2.74
CA PHE A 94 -9.33 -1.30 -3.87
C PHE A 94 -8.20 -2.13 -4.48
N GLY A 95 -7.53 -2.98 -3.69
CA GLY A 95 -6.62 -4.01 -4.18
C GLY A 95 -7.32 -5.01 -5.11
N VAL A 96 -8.43 -5.62 -4.67
CA VAL A 96 -9.24 -6.53 -5.51
C VAL A 96 -9.74 -5.81 -6.77
N ALA A 97 -10.28 -4.60 -6.62
CA ALA A 97 -10.79 -3.81 -7.73
C ALA A 97 -9.70 -3.48 -8.76
N LEU A 98 -8.48 -3.19 -8.31
CA LEU A 98 -7.32 -2.96 -9.18
C LEU A 98 -7.00 -4.19 -10.02
N ILE A 99 -6.97 -5.39 -9.43
CA ILE A 99 -6.67 -6.64 -10.15
C ILE A 99 -7.76 -6.94 -11.19
N VAL A 100 -9.03 -6.78 -10.83
CA VAL A 100 -10.16 -6.97 -11.76
C VAL A 100 -10.10 -5.96 -12.90
N MET A 101 -9.93 -4.67 -12.59
CA MET A 101 -9.80 -3.62 -13.62
C MET A 101 -8.61 -3.88 -14.54
N HIS A 102 -7.49 -4.34 -13.99
CA HIS A 102 -6.29 -4.70 -14.76
C HIS A 102 -6.55 -5.85 -15.73
N TYR A 103 -7.21 -6.91 -15.28
CA TYR A 103 -7.61 -8.03 -16.14
C TYR A 103 -8.52 -7.58 -17.28
N LEU A 104 -9.55 -6.78 -16.96
CA LEU A 104 -10.52 -6.31 -17.95
C LEU A 104 -9.86 -5.41 -18.99
N PHE A 105 -9.04 -4.44 -18.56
CA PHE A 105 -8.32 -3.54 -19.45
C PHE A 105 -7.39 -4.30 -20.40
N LEU A 106 -6.54 -5.17 -19.84
CA LEU A 106 -5.54 -5.85 -20.64
C LEU A 106 -6.14 -6.96 -21.52
N THR A 107 -7.23 -7.62 -21.07
CA THR A 107 -7.98 -8.56 -21.92
C THR A 107 -8.63 -7.87 -23.11
N ARG A 108 -9.21 -6.68 -22.88
CA ARG A 108 -9.81 -5.87 -23.94
C ARG A 108 -8.80 -5.48 -25.02
N LEU A 109 -7.56 -5.20 -24.63
CA LEU A 109 -6.52 -4.76 -25.56
C LEU A 109 -5.73 -5.91 -26.18
N ARG A 110 -5.31 -6.90 -25.39
CA ARG A 110 -4.34 -7.94 -25.78
C ARG A 110 -4.89 -9.37 -25.71
N GLY A 111 -6.18 -9.53 -25.41
CA GLY A 111 -6.83 -10.82 -25.26
C GLY A 111 -6.65 -11.46 -23.87
N PRO A 112 -7.45 -12.50 -23.57
CA PRO A 112 -7.62 -13.02 -22.21
C PRO A 112 -6.36 -13.65 -21.63
N THR A 113 -5.48 -14.20 -22.45
CA THR A 113 -4.23 -14.82 -21.99
C THR A 113 -3.26 -13.78 -21.43
N VAL A 114 -3.01 -12.70 -22.18
CA VAL A 114 -2.17 -11.59 -21.73
C VAL A 114 -2.82 -10.89 -20.52
N GLY A 115 -4.14 -10.72 -20.56
CA GLY A 115 -4.92 -10.19 -19.45
C GLY A 115 -4.74 -10.99 -18.16
N LEU A 116 -4.83 -12.32 -18.22
CA LEU A 116 -4.66 -13.19 -17.06
C LEU A 116 -3.24 -13.11 -16.50
N TYR A 117 -2.20 -13.21 -17.35
CA TYR A 117 -0.82 -13.09 -16.90
C TYR A 117 -0.54 -11.71 -16.28
N GLY A 118 -0.99 -10.62 -16.89
CA GLY A 118 -0.81 -9.28 -16.34
C GLY A 118 -1.49 -9.09 -14.99
N ALA A 119 -2.73 -9.56 -14.85
CA ALA A 119 -3.46 -9.49 -13.59
C ALA A 119 -2.80 -10.34 -12.48
N LEU A 120 -2.33 -11.55 -12.81
CA LEU A 120 -1.57 -12.38 -11.88
C LEU A 120 -0.21 -11.76 -11.52
N MET A 121 0.48 -11.13 -12.48
CA MET A 121 1.75 -10.43 -12.21
C MET A 121 1.54 -9.21 -11.30
N LEU A 122 0.43 -8.49 -11.45
CA LEU A 122 0.09 -7.38 -10.58
C LEU A 122 -0.38 -7.85 -9.19
N LEU A 123 -1.16 -8.94 -9.12
CA LEU A 123 -1.62 -9.51 -7.84
C LEU A 123 -0.45 -10.13 -7.07
N LEU A 124 0.42 -10.88 -7.74
CA LEU A 124 1.59 -11.53 -7.15
C LEU A 124 2.80 -10.58 -7.23
N ASN A 125 2.60 -9.34 -6.79
CA ASN A 125 3.63 -8.34 -6.59
C ASN A 125 3.73 -8.09 -5.08
N ILE A 126 4.96 -8.16 -4.53
CA ILE A 126 5.21 -8.06 -3.09
C ILE A 126 4.64 -6.75 -2.52
N GLU A 127 4.88 -5.64 -3.20
CA GLU A 127 4.47 -4.32 -2.75
C GLU A 127 2.96 -4.13 -2.86
N ILE A 128 2.32 -4.57 -3.95
CA ILE A 128 0.86 -4.51 -4.11
C ILE A 128 0.15 -5.35 -3.04
N LEU A 129 0.66 -6.55 -2.74
CA LEU A 129 0.13 -7.39 -1.65
C LEU A 129 0.24 -6.70 -0.28
N ALA A 130 1.39 -6.08 0.00
CA ALA A 130 1.60 -5.36 1.25
C ALA A 130 0.68 -4.13 1.36
N LEU A 131 0.67 -3.25 0.36
CA LEU A 131 -0.12 -2.02 0.35
C LEU A 131 -1.63 -2.32 0.41
N GLY A 132 -2.08 -3.39 -0.26
CA GLY A 132 -3.47 -3.85 -0.24
C GLY A 132 -3.96 -4.22 1.16
N ARG A 133 -3.07 -4.42 2.13
CA ARG A 133 -3.40 -4.88 3.48
C ARG A 133 -3.10 -3.87 4.58
N MET A 134 -2.64 -2.68 4.22
CA MET A 134 -2.31 -1.63 5.19
C MET A 134 -3.37 -0.52 5.18
N ALA A 135 -3.69 0.02 6.36
CA ALA A 135 -4.58 1.17 6.54
C ALA A 135 -3.90 2.50 6.14
N ILE A 136 -3.44 2.57 4.89
CA ILE A 136 -2.74 3.71 4.28
C ILE A 136 -3.40 4.11 2.96
N THR A 137 -2.98 5.24 2.40
CA THR A 137 -3.66 5.84 1.23
C THR A 137 -3.28 5.21 -0.12
N ASP A 138 -2.28 4.33 -0.14
CA ASP A 138 -1.57 3.90 -1.35
C ASP A 138 -2.41 3.01 -2.27
N SER A 139 -3.13 2.02 -1.73
CA SER A 139 -3.96 1.12 -2.57
C SER A 139 -5.05 1.86 -3.32
N VAL A 140 -5.69 2.81 -2.64
CA VAL A 140 -6.72 3.69 -3.22
C VAL A 140 -6.09 4.61 -4.27
N LEU A 141 -4.91 5.18 -3.99
CA LEU A 141 -4.17 6.02 -4.94
C LEU A 141 -3.79 5.24 -6.21
N ILE A 142 -3.23 4.04 -6.06
CA ILE A 142 -2.80 3.20 -7.19
C ILE A 142 -4.02 2.86 -8.05
N PHE A 143 -5.15 2.48 -7.44
CA PHE A 143 -6.37 2.22 -8.19
C PHE A 143 -6.81 3.43 -9.04
N PHE A 144 -6.95 4.61 -8.44
CA PHE A 144 -7.48 5.77 -9.17
C PHE A 144 -6.48 6.37 -10.18
N THR A 145 -5.18 6.32 -9.92
CA THR A 145 -4.16 6.70 -10.90
C THR A 145 -4.11 5.72 -12.08
N THR A 146 -4.32 4.42 -11.81
CA THR A 146 -4.43 3.40 -12.86
C THR A 146 -5.70 3.58 -13.67
N LEU A 147 -6.85 3.74 -13.02
CA LEU A 147 -8.13 4.05 -13.68
C LEU A 147 -7.95 5.26 -14.60
N SER A 148 -7.32 6.32 -14.08
CA SER A 148 -7.05 7.53 -14.83
C SER A 148 -6.28 7.24 -16.13
N LEU A 149 -5.14 6.54 -16.04
CA LEU A 149 -4.27 6.28 -17.18
C LEU A 149 -4.83 5.25 -18.17
N TYR A 150 -5.59 4.27 -17.68
CA TYR A 150 -6.31 3.31 -18.53
C TYR A 150 -7.42 4.00 -19.30
N SER A 151 -8.21 4.83 -18.61
CA SER A 151 -9.25 5.64 -19.20
C SER A 151 -8.71 6.64 -20.24
N PHE A 152 -7.56 7.26 -19.98
CA PHE A 152 -6.87 8.10 -20.96
C PHE A 152 -6.51 7.31 -22.21
N TRP A 153 -5.91 6.13 -22.04
CA TRP A 153 -5.51 5.27 -23.15
C TRP A 153 -6.70 4.91 -24.04
N LEU A 154 -7.77 4.38 -23.44
CA LEU A 154 -8.99 3.99 -24.16
C LEU A 154 -9.67 5.20 -24.81
N GLY A 155 -9.74 6.33 -24.09
CA GLY A 155 -10.40 7.56 -24.57
C GLY A 155 -9.75 8.16 -25.82
N LEU A 156 -8.43 8.00 -25.98
CA LEU A 156 -7.72 8.46 -27.18
C LEU A 156 -7.73 7.44 -28.31
N HIS A 157 -7.54 6.15 -27.99
CA HIS A 157 -7.21 5.13 -29.00
C HIS A 157 -8.40 4.28 -29.45
N GLU A 158 -9.47 4.16 -28.66
CA GLU A 158 -10.62 3.38 -29.10
C GLU A 158 -11.48 4.14 -30.12
N PRO A 159 -11.88 3.50 -31.24
CA PRO A 159 -12.82 4.09 -32.19
C PRO A 159 -14.23 4.29 -31.59
N GLY A 160 -15.00 5.21 -32.17
CA GLY A 160 -16.42 5.37 -31.88
C GLY A 160 -16.74 5.85 -30.46
N SER A 161 -17.52 5.06 -29.71
CA SER A 161 -18.02 5.43 -28.38
C SER A 161 -16.93 5.53 -27.32
N GLY A 162 -15.71 5.04 -27.56
CA GLY A 162 -14.59 5.04 -26.59
C GLY A 162 -14.24 6.40 -25.99
N ARG A 163 -14.65 7.52 -26.61
CA ARG A 163 -14.46 8.87 -26.05
C ARG A 163 -15.02 9.04 -24.64
N HIS A 164 -16.06 8.30 -24.24
CA HIS A 164 -16.62 8.40 -22.87
C HIS A 164 -15.61 8.02 -21.79
N TRP A 165 -14.62 7.16 -22.10
CA TRP A 165 -13.58 6.79 -21.15
C TRP A 165 -12.77 7.99 -20.68
N ILE A 166 -12.67 9.07 -21.47
CA ILE A 166 -11.91 10.25 -21.06
C ILE A 166 -12.44 10.87 -19.76
N TRP A 167 -13.72 10.68 -19.43
CA TRP A 167 -14.25 11.14 -18.15
C TRP A 167 -13.64 10.37 -16.98
N GLY A 168 -13.36 9.07 -17.15
CA GLY A 168 -12.63 8.26 -16.18
C GLY A 168 -11.20 8.76 -15.92
N PHE A 169 -10.55 9.40 -16.92
CA PHE A 169 -9.25 10.06 -16.73
C PHE A 169 -9.34 11.19 -15.69
N TYR A 170 -10.31 12.10 -15.85
CA TYR A 170 -10.48 13.22 -14.93
C TYR A 170 -11.04 12.80 -13.56
N VAL A 171 -12.00 11.86 -13.53
CA VAL A 171 -12.53 11.28 -12.28
C VAL A 171 -11.44 10.57 -11.50
N GLY A 172 -10.62 9.76 -12.17
CA GLY A 172 -9.47 9.08 -11.56
C GLY A 172 -8.48 10.06 -10.96
N MET A 173 -8.08 11.11 -11.70
CA MET A 173 -7.21 12.17 -11.14
C MET A 173 -7.84 12.85 -9.92
N ALA A 174 -9.14 13.16 -9.95
CA ALA A 174 -9.81 13.87 -8.85
C ALA A 174 -9.84 13.03 -7.57
N LEU A 175 -10.25 11.77 -7.66
CA LEU A 175 -10.33 10.87 -6.50
C LEU A 175 -8.94 10.47 -5.99
N ALA A 176 -7.97 10.29 -6.88
CA ALA A 176 -6.56 10.14 -6.48
C ALA A 176 -6.04 11.37 -5.73
N THR A 177 -6.46 12.58 -6.15
CA THR A 177 -6.07 13.84 -5.51
C THR A 177 -6.71 14.01 -4.14
N LEU A 178 -7.98 13.63 -3.97
CA LEU A 178 -8.63 13.58 -2.65
C LEU A 178 -8.09 12.46 -1.75
N THR A 179 -7.33 11.50 -2.30
CA THR A 179 -6.70 10.39 -1.55
C THR A 179 -5.33 10.77 -0.99
N LYS A 180 -4.43 11.34 -1.81
CA LYS A 180 -3.03 11.60 -1.40
C LYS A 180 -2.51 12.98 -1.80
N GLY A 181 -3.39 13.90 -2.19
CA GLY A 181 -3.01 15.27 -2.54
C GLY A 181 -2.47 15.38 -3.97
N PRO A 182 -1.59 16.35 -4.27
CA PRO A 182 -1.17 16.68 -5.63
C PRO A 182 -0.57 15.53 -6.44
N VAL A 183 0.03 14.54 -5.77
CA VAL A 183 0.56 13.35 -6.43
C VAL A 183 -0.50 12.58 -7.22
N GLY A 184 -1.77 12.67 -6.80
CA GLY A 184 -2.90 11.99 -7.43
C GLY A 184 -3.19 12.45 -8.86
N PHE A 185 -3.03 13.74 -9.17
CA PHE A 185 -3.10 14.24 -10.54
C PHE A 185 -1.74 14.32 -11.22
N ALA A 186 -0.65 14.53 -10.46
CA ALA A 186 0.68 14.70 -11.03
C ALA A 186 1.19 13.42 -11.73
N VAL A 187 0.95 12.24 -11.15
CA VAL A 187 1.37 10.95 -11.75
C VAL A 187 0.69 10.68 -13.10
N PRO A 188 -0.64 10.80 -13.23
CA PRO A 188 -1.28 10.68 -14.55
C PRO A 188 -0.82 11.78 -15.52
N LEU A 189 -0.74 13.03 -15.05
CA LEU A 189 -0.42 14.15 -15.92
C LEU A 189 1.01 14.08 -16.47
N ILE A 190 2.03 13.76 -15.66
CA ILE A 190 3.40 13.64 -16.15
C ILE A 190 3.52 12.53 -17.20
N THR A 191 2.83 11.40 -17.01
CA THR A 191 2.78 10.29 -17.96
C THR A 191 2.16 10.71 -19.28
N VAL A 192 0.99 11.37 -19.22
CA VAL A 192 0.28 11.89 -20.40
C VAL A 192 1.10 12.96 -21.13
N LEU A 193 1.69 13.91 -20.41
CA LEU A 193 2.51 14.96 -21.00
C LEU A 193 3.73 14.38 -21.72
N LEU A 194 4.45 13.45 -21.10
CA LEU A 194 5.58 12.78 -21.73
C LEU A 194 5.15 11.98 -22.97
N TYR A 195 3.99 11.31 -22.93
CA TYR A 195 3.41 10.62 -24.09
C TYR A 195 3.08 11.60 -25.24
N LEU A 196 2.44 12.73 -24.95
CA LEU A 196 2.09 13.74 -25.95
C LEU A 196 3.33 14.44 -26.52
N LEU A 197 4.35 14.69 -25.71
CA LEU A 197 5.65 15.19 -26.16
C LEU A 197 6.36 14.17 -27.06
N ALA A 198 6.35 12.89 -26.69
CA ALA A 198 6.99 11.83 -27.44
C ALA A 198 6.35 11.61 -28.82
N THR A 199 5.02 11.72 -28.91
CA THR A 199 4.21 11.45 -30.12
C THR A 199 3.86 12.67 -30.96
N ARG A 200 3.92 13.86 -30.36
CA ARG A 200 3.41 15.12 -30.92
C ARG A 200 1.90 15.11 -31.21
N ARG A 201 1.11 14.23 -30.58
CA ARG A 201 -0.34 14.08 -30.79
C ARG A 201 -1.20 15.07 -29.99
N TRP A 202 -0.74 16.32 -29.88
CA TRP A 202 -1.45 17.37 -29.11
C TRP A 202 -2.84 17.68 -29.67
N GLN A 203 -2.98 17.74 -30.99
CA GLN A 203 -4.27 18.00 -31.63
C GLN A 203 -5.28 16.89 -31.31
N LEU A 204 -4.84 15.63 -31.36
CA LEU A 204 -5.70 14.49 -30.99
C LEU A 204 -6.19 14.60 -29.54
N PHE A 205 -5.35 15.04 -28.61
CA PHE A 205 -5.75 15.28 -27.24
C PHE A 205 -6.70 16.47 -27.10
N TRP A 206 -6.53 17.55 -27.86
CA TRP A 206 -7.50 18.64 -27.88
C TRP A 206 -8.87 18.18 -28.40
N ASP A 207 -8.89 17.37 -29.45
CA ASP A 207 -10.13 16.91 -30.08
C ASP A 207 -10.87 15.87 -29.23
N ARG A 208 -10.14 14.87 -28.71
CA ARG A 208 -10.72 13.72 -27.99
C ARG A 208 -10.58 13.80 -26.47
N GLY A 209 -9.48 14.38 -25.99
CA GLY A 209 -9.11 14.45 -24.58
C GLY A 209 -9.96 15.40 -23.75
N ALA A 210 -10.77 16.27 -24.37
CA ALA A 210 -11.70 17.18 -23.71
C ALA A 210 -11.06 17.97 -22.53
N PRO A 211 -9.89 18.60 -22.72
CA PRO A 211 -9.09 19.18 -21.62
C PRO A 211 -9.83 20.21 -20.78
N LEU A 212 -10.61 21.11 -21.40
CA LEU A 212 -11.35 22.14 -20.66
C LEU A 212 -12.51 21.57 -19.82
N PRO A 213 -13.52 20.88 -20.40
CA PRO A 213 -14.61 20.32 -19.60
C PRO A 213 -14.13 19.22 -18.65
N GLY A 214 -13.09 18.47 -19.02
CA GLY A 214 -12.45 17.49 -18.16
C GLY A 214 -11.77 18.10 -16.95
N THR A 215 -11.01 19.18 -17.14
CA THR A 215 -10.41 19.93 -16.03
C THR A 215 -11.49 20.53 -15.13
N LEU A 216 -12.59 21.04 -15.70
CA LEU A 216 -13.73 21.50 -14.93
C LEU A 216 -14.34 20.37 -14.07
N LEU A 217 -14.52 19.18 -14.64
CA LEU A 217 -14.99 18.00 -13.90
C LEU A 217 -14.03 17.65 -12.75
N PHE A 218 -12.72 17.64 -13.01
CA PHE A 218 -11.70 17.41 -11.98
C PHE A 218 -11.82 18.42 -10.83
N VAL A 219 -11.95 19.72 -11.14
CA VAL A 219 -12.09 20.79 -10.14
C VAL A 219 -13.41 20.65 -9.37
N ILE A 220 -14.51 20.30 -10.02
CA ILE A 220 -15.81 20.10 -9.36
C ILE A 220 -15.76 18.92 -8.39
N LEU A 221 -15.03 17.86 -8.72
CA LEU A 221 -14.95 16.68 -7.85
C LEU A 221 -13.96 16.86 -6.69
N ALA A 222 -12.77 17.42 -6.94
CA ALA A 222 -11.74 17.55 -5.91
C ALA A 222 -11.84 18.89 -5.15
N GLY A 223 -12.12 19.98 -5.85
CA GLY A 223 -12.07 21.35 -5.35
C GLY A 223 -12.93 21.63 -4.11
N PRO A 224 -14.19 21.15 -4.00
CA PRO A 224 -15.07 21.51 -2.88
C PRO A 224 -14.46 21.22 -1.51
N TRP A 225 -13.81 20.08 -1.32
CA TRP A 225 -13.20 19.75 -0.03
C TRP A 225 -12.02 20.66 0.30
N TYR A 226 -11.13 20.90 -0.67
CA TYR A 226 -10.01 21.83 -0.49
C TYR A 226 -10.47 23.25 -0.18
N THR A 227 -11.53 23.71 -0.86
CA THR A 227 -12.15 25.01 -0.60
C THR A 227 -12.75 25.06 0.80
N ALA A 228 -13.48 24.02 1.22
CA ALA A 228 -14.05 23.96 2.57
C ALA A 228 -12.97 24.02 3.65
N MET A 229 -11.88 23.25 3.50
CA MET A 229 -10.76 23.28 4.45
C MET A 229 -10.10 24.66 4.53
N LEU A 230 -9.93 25.34 3.39
CA LEU A 230 -9.40 26.71 3.36
C LEU A 230 -10.34 27.72 4.02
N LEU A 231 -11.65 27.61 3.80
CA LEU A 231 -12.64 28.53 4.38
C LEU A 231 -12.81 28.33 5.89
N ILE A 232 -12.73 27.09 6.39
CA ILE A 232 -12.92 26.76 7.80
C ILE A 232 -11.63 27.02 8.61
N HIS A 233 -10.48 26.58 8.10
CA HIS A 233 -9.23 26.53 8.86
C HIS A 233 -8.19 27.58 8.43
N GLY A 234 -8.40 28.26 7.30
CA GLY A 234 -7.52 29.33 6.81
C GLY A 234 -6.04 28.94 6.74
N ASP A 235 -5.21 29.72 7.42
CA ASP A 235 -3.75 29.55 7.42
C ASP A 235 -3.27 28.30 8.14
N ALA A 236 -4.03 27.78 9.11
CA ALA A 236 -3.71 26.53 9.78
C ALA A 236 -3.71 25.35 8.80
N TYR A 237 -4.62 25.37 7.83
CA TYR A 237 -4.61 24.41 6.72
C TYR A 237 -3.54 24.73 5.68
N SER A 238 -3.52 25.98 5.19
CA SER A 238 -2.74 26.34 4.00
C SER A 238 -1.22 26.22 4.22
N THR A 239 -0.72 26.54 5.41
CA THR A 239 0.71 26.50 5.75
C THR A 239 1.20 25.07 5.84
N GLU A 240 0.50 24.22 6.59
CA GLU A 240 0.89 22.82 6.76
C GLU A 240 0.69 21.99 5.50
N ALA A 241 -0.39 22.25 4.74
CA ALA A 241 -0.60 21.60 3.45
C ALA A 241 0.56 21.88 2.47
N LYS A 242 1.10 23.11 2.45
CA LYS A 242 2.29 23.46 1.65
C LYS A 242 3.53 22.71 2.09
N VAL A 243 3.76 22.59 3.40
CA VAL A 243 4.90 21.82 3.95
C VAL A 243 4.81 20.34 3.57
N HIS A 244 3.62 19.74 3.73
CA HIS A 244 3.39 18.32 3.43
C HIS A 244 3.35 17.98 1.95
N THR A 245 3.27 18.97 1.06
CA THR A 245 3.27 18.77 -0.41
C THR A 245 4.57 19.26 -1.04
N VAL A 246 4.73 20.58 -1.16
CA VAL A 246 5.88 21.23 -1.81
C VAL A 246 7.13 21.11 -0.94
N GLY A 247 6.99 21.32 0.38
CA GLY A 247 8.11 21.23 1.32
C GLY A 247 8.79 19.85 1.30
N ARG A 248 7.99 18.77 1.38
CA ARG A 248 8.48 17.38 1.30
C ARG A 248 9.17 17.02 -0.01
N PHE A 249 8.73 17.63 -1.12
CA PHE A 249 9.33 17.39 -2.43
C PHE A 249 10.70 18.07 -2.54
N LEU A 250 10.83 19.31 -2.05
CA LEU A 250 12.02 20.16 -2.17
C LEU A 250 13.05 19.97 -1.06
N ALA A 251 12.65 19.53 0.14
CA ALA A 251 13.54 19.37 1.29
C ALA A 251 13.32 18.03 2.01
N PRO A 252 14.38 17.35 2.49
CA PRO A 252 14.25 16.11 3.27
C PRO A 252 13.66 16.41 4.65
N MET A 253 12.60 15.71 5.07
CA MET A 253 12.01 15.90 6.41
C MET A 253 12.58 14.98 7.50
N GLU A 254 13.39 13.98 7.15
CA GLU A 254 13.81 12.90 8.09
C GLU A 254 15.29 12.45 7.94
N GLY A 255 16.17 13.28 7.36
CA GLY A 255 17.62 12.97 7.32
C GLY A 255 18.05 11.79 6.43
N HIS A 256 17.17 11.26 5.58
CA HIS A 256 17.44 10.10 4.72
C HIS A 256 17.82 10.53 3.29
N GLY A 257 19.02 11.08 3.13
CA GLY A 257 19.63 11.31 1.82
C GLY A 257 20.14 10.01 1.19
N VAL A 258 19.25 9.07 0.86
CA VAL A 258 19.66 7.90 0.07
C VAL A 258 19.93 8.36 -1.38
N GLY A 259 20.96 7.78 -2.02
CA GLY A 259 21.38 8.17 -3.36
C GLY A 259 20.27 8.03 -4.41
N TRP A 260 20.49 8.62 -5.59
CA TRP A 260 19.56 8.60 -6.73
C TRP A 260 19.07 7.20 -7.14
N TRP A 261 19.82 6.15 -6.76
CA TRP A 261 19.50 4.75 -7.01
C TRP A 261 18.50 4.13 -6.03
N PHE A 262 18.00 4.86 -5.02
CA PHE A 262 17.11 4.34 -3.96
C PHE A 262 15.96 3.47 -4.48
N TYR A 263 15.28 3.90 -5.54
CA TYR A 263 14.13 3.18 -6.08
C TYR A 263 14.49 1.98 -6.97
N VAL A 264 15.75 1.80 -7.37
CA VAL A 264 16.17 0.63 -8.14
C VAL A 264 15.93 -0.68 -7.38
N PRO A 265 16.47 -0.88 -6.15
CA PRO A 265 16.16 -2.09 -5.39
C PRO A 265 14.69 -2.16 -4.98
N VAL A 266 14.02 -1.02 -4.72
CA VAL A 266 12.58 -1.00 -4.40
C VAL A 266 11.76 -1.54 -5.56
N LEU A 267 12.03 -1.09 -6.79
CA LEU A 267 11.36 -1.60 -8.00
C LEU A 267 11.63 -3.10 -8.20
N LEU A 268 12.88 -3.52 -8.08
CA LEU A 268 13.28 -4.91 -8.31
C LEU A 268 12.67 -5.87 -7.29
N LEU A 269 12.64 -5.49 -6.01
CA LEU A 269 12.08 -6.30 -4.93
C LEU A 269 10.57 -6.19 -4.87
N GLY A 270 10.01 -4.99 -4.99
CA GLY A 270 8.55 -4.77 -4.98
C GLY A 270 7.85 -5.55 -6.09
N PHE A 271 8.40 -5.51 -7.32
CA PHE A 271 7.84 -6.24 -8.46
C PHE A 271 8.41 -7.66 -8.64
N TYR A 272 9.23 -8.17 -7.71
CA TYR A 272 9.66 -9.57 -7.75
C TYR A 272 8.43 -10.51 -7.64
N PRO A 273 8.35 -11.64 -8.39
CA PRO A 273 9.38 -12.22 -9.28
C PRO A 273 9.44 -11.64 -10.71
N TRP A 274 8.49 -10.81 -11.09
CA TRP A 274 8.29 -10.36 -12.47
C TRP A 274 9.24 -9.25 -12.90
N SER A 275 9.93 -8.61 -11.95
CA SER A 275 10.97 -7.60 -12.19
C SER A 275 12.07 -8.08 -13.15
N SER A 276 12.28 -9.38 -13.25
CA SER A 276 13.22 -10.00 -14.20
C SER A 276 12.86 -9.82 -15.68
N PHE A 277 11.59 -9.57 -15.99
CA PHE A 277 11.11 -9.34 -17.35
C PHE A 277 11.17 -7.85 -17.75
N LEU A 278 11.33 -6.94 -16.79
CA LEU A 278 11.30 -5.50 -17.05
C LEU A 278 12.42 -5.00 -17.97
N PRO A 279 13.70 -5.40 -17.82
CA PRO A 279 14.76 -4.90 -18.69
C PRO A 279 14.48 -5.20 -20.17
N SER A 280 14.07 -6.42 -20.48
CA SER A 280 13.74 -6.86 -21.83
C SER A 280 12.45 -6.22 -22.35
N GLY A 281 11.43 -6.08 -21.50
CA GLY A 281 10.17 -5.40 -21.85
C GLY A 281 10.39 -3.92 -22.17
N LEU A 282 11.13 -3.20 -21.33
CA LEU A 282 11.48 -1.79 -21.55
C LEU A 282 12.36 -1.59 -22.78
N TYR A 283 13.34 -2.47 -23.01
CA TYR A 283 14.17 -2.42 -24.20
C TYR A 283 13.35 -2.59 -25.48
N ARG A 284 12.37 -3.51 -25.48
CA ARG A 284 11.45 -3.70 -26.61
C ARG A 284 10.54 -2.51 -26.84
N ALA A 285 9.93 -1.98 -25.78
CA ALA A 285 9.14 -0.75 -25.85
C ALA A 285 9.97 0.42 -26.43
N TYR A 286 11.23 0.55 -26.02
CA TYR A 286 12.13 1.54 -26.59
C TYR A 286 12.41 1.30 -28.09
N MET A 287 12.65 0.05 -28.50
CA MET A 287 12.90 -0.29 -29.90
C MET A 287 11.68 -0.08 -30.80
N SER A 288 10.47 -0.42 -30.33
CA SER A 288 9.23 -0.17 -31.08
C SER A 288 8.96 1.33 -31.23
N TRP A 289 9.21 2.12 -30.18
CA TRP A 289 9.15 3.57 -30.25
C TRP A 289 10.15 4.16 -31.26
N ARG A 290 11.38 3.64 -31.33
CA ARG A 290 12.38 4.08 -32.31
C ARG A 290 11.92 3.80 -33.74
N ALA A 291 11.38 2.60 -34.00
CA ALA A 291 10.85 2.24 -35.31
C ALA A 291 9.72 3.19 -35.73
N PHE A 292 8.75 3.42 -34.83
CA PHE A 292 7.67 4.39 -35.03
C PHE A 292 8.19 5.79 -35.39
N ARG A 293 9.23 6.29 -34.70
CA ARG A 293 9.82 7.60 -35.01
C ARG A 293 10.50 7.65 -36.37
N THR A 294 11.17 6.58 -36.77
CA THR A 294 11.80 6.49 -38.09
C THR A 294 10.75 6.52 -39.20
N GLU A 295 9.68 5.75 -39.05
CA GLU A 295 8.56 5.74 -40.00
C GLU A 295 7.87 7.10 -40.10
N GLN A 296 7.57 7.73 -38.96
CA GLN A 296 6.97 9.07 -38.93
C GLN A 296 7.85 10.14 -39.60
N SER A 297 9.16 9.99 -39.54
CA SER A 297 10.11 10.90 -40.20
C SER A 297 10.22 10.66 -41.70
N GLN A 298 10.00 9.43 -42.17
CA GLN A 298 10.11 9.05 -43.58
C GLN A 298 8.79 9.24 -44.35
N SER A 299 7.66 9.17 -43.66
CA SER A 299 6.33 9.36 -44.23
C SER A 299 5.45 10.15 -43.24
N PRO A 300 5.29 11.47 -43.42
CA PRO A 300 4.49 12.31 -42.52
C PRO A 300 2.99 12.04 -42.62
N THR A 301 2.54 11.42 -43.72
CA THR A 301 1.15 11.00 -43.90
C THR A 301 0.89 9.68 -43.17
N PRO A 302 -0.07 9.63 -42.22
CA PRO A 302 -0.39 8.40 -41.50
C PRO A 302 -0.85 7.33 -42.50
N SER A 303 -0.13 6.21 -42.56
CA SER A 303 -0.57 5.01 -43.26
C SER A 303 -1.97 4.65 -42.78
N ALA A 304 -2.92 4.56 -43.73
CA ALA A 304 -4.32 4.19 -43.45
C ALA A 304 -4.48 2.72 -43.02
N SER A 305 -3.41 1.92 -43.08
CA SER A 305 -3.39 0.52 -42.66
C SER A 305 -2.54 0.34 -41.40
N ARG A 306 -3.04 0.82 -40.25
CA ARG A 306 -2.48 0.38 -38.96
C ARG A 306 -2.98 -1.02 -38.65
N THR A 307 -2.04 -1.94 -38.43
CA THR A 307 -2.33 -3.31 -38.05
C THR A 307 -2.61 -3.41 -36.54
N ALA A 308 -3.16 -4.54 -36.09
CA ALA A 308 -3.31 -4.81 -34.66
C ALA A 308 -1.96 -4.76 -33.91
N ASP A 309 -0.88 -5.20 -34.57
CA ASP A 309 0.49 -5.18 -34.02
C ASP A 309 1.00 -3.74 -33.80
N ASP A 310 0.64 -2.79 -34.65
CA ASP A 310 1.02 -1.38 -34.46
C ASP A 310 0.36 -0.78 -33.19
N SER A 311 -0.89 -1.17 -32.89
CA SER A 311 -1.60 -0.73 -31.68
C SER A 311 -1.01 -1.31 -30.39
N TYR A 312 -0.43 -2.50 -30.53
CA TYR A 312 0.21 -3.25 -29.47
C TYR A 312 1.55 -2.61 -29.10
N ASP A 313 2.39 -2.38 -30.09
CA ASP A 313 3.65 -1.67 -29.92
C ASP A 313 3.46 -0.27 -29.32
N GLU A 314 2.36 0.42 -29.65
CA GLU A 314 2.01 1.72 -29.08
C GLU A 314 1.77 1.67 -27.57
N LEU A 315 1.02 0.67 -27.11
CA LEU A 315 0.72 0.48 -25.69
C LEU A 315 2.01 0.25 -24.88
N ASP A 316 2.94 -0.53 -25.41
CA ASP A 316 4.15 -0.93 -24.69
C ASP A 316 5.07 0.27 -24.39
N TRP A 317 5.26 1.18 -25.35
CA TRP A 317 6.05 2.39 -25.04
C TRP A 317 5.27 3.45 -24.27
N PHE A 318 3.94 3.48 -24.31
CA PHE A 318 3.16 4.26 -23.33
C PHE A 318 3.37 3.74 -21.90
N MET A 319 3.34 2.42 -21.69
CA MET A 319 3.71 1.82 -20.40
C MET A 319 5.15 2.12 -20.02
N GLY A 320 6.08 2.09 -20.97
CA GLY A 320 7.48 2.47 -20.75
C GLY A 320 7.63 3.92 -20.29
N ILE A 321 6.91 4.86 -20.93
CA ILE A 321 6.85 6.27 -20.54
C ILE A 321 6.27 6.43 -19.13
N TRP A 322 5.21 5.69 -18.79
CA TRP A 322 4.63 5.70 -17.46
C TRP A 322 5.66 5.27 -16.41
N ILE A 323 6.28 4.10 -16.60
CA ILE A 323 7.29 3.57 -15.67
C ILE A 323 8.42 4.57 -15.48
N VAL A 324 9.02 5.05 -16.57
CA VAL A 324 10.18 5.96 -16.53
C VAL A 324 9.79 7.31 -15.93
N GLY A 325 8.64 7.88 -16.33
CA GLY A 325 8.17 9.17 -15.84
C GLY A 325 7.92 9.17 -14.33
N VAL A 326 7.21 8.15 -13.83
CA VAL A 326 6.92 8.01 -12.40
C VAL A 326 8.19 7.68 -11.60
N PHE A 327 9.03 6.79 -12.12
CA PHE A 327 10.30 6.43 -11.47
C PHE A 327 11.21 7.66 -11.31
N ILE A 328 11.39 8.45 -12.37
CA ILE A 328 12.20 9.68 -12.34
C ILE A 328 11.57 10.72 -11.41
N PHE A 329 10.25 10.94 -11.50
CA PHE A 329 9.54 11.90 -10.66
C PHE A 329 9.80 11.67 -9.17
N PHE A 330 9.64 10.42 -8.70
CA PHE A 330 9.92 10.10 -7.30
C PHE A 330 11.40 10.06 -6.97
N SER A 331 12.26 9.65 -7.91
CA SER A 331 13.72 9.62 -7.69
C SER A 331 14.30 11.02 -7.45
N ILE A 332 13.73 12.05 -8.06
CA ILE A 332 14.13 13.45 -7.85
C ILE A 332 13.61 14.01 -6.51
N SER A 333 12.57 13.41 -5.93
CA SER A 333 12.00 13.88 -4.66
C SER A 333 12.99 13.76 -3.49
N SER A 334 13.02 14.77 -2.64
CA SER A 334 13.92 14.83 -1.47
C SER A 334 13.52 13.84 -0.37
N THR A 335 12.22 13.60 -0.19
CA THR A 335 11.70 12.60 0.76
C THR A 335 11.35 11.33 -0.01
N ARG A 336 11.98 10.20 0.32
CA ARG A 336 11.78 8.93 -0.38
C ARG A 336 11.27 7.86 0.59
N LEU A 337 10.11 7.29 0.28
CA LEU A 337 9.57 6.11 0.96
C LEU A 337 9.36 4.99 -0.07
N PRO A 338 9.61 3.71 0.27
CA PRO A 338 9.53 2.62 -0.69
C PRO A 338 8.22 2.60 -1.47
N HIS A 339 7.09 2.79 -0.78
CA HIS A 339 5.75 2.72 -1.35
C HIS A 339 5.39 3.83 -2.34
N TYR A 340 6.22 4.88 -2.49
CA TYR A 340 5.90 6.01 -3.37
C TYR A 340 5.83 5.61 -4.83
N ILE A 341 6.63 4.64 -5.26
CA ILE A 341 6.61 4.20 -6.66
C ILE A 341 5.46 3.25 -6.97
N GLY A 342 4.68 2.77 -6.00
CA GLY A 342 3.52 1.88 -6.20
C GLY A 342 2.67 2.13 -7.46
N PRO A 343 2.34 3.39 -7.82
CA PRO A 343 1.58 3.72 -9.04
C PRO A 343 2.20 3.30 -10.38
N LEU A 344 3.47 2.86 -10.46
CA LEU A 344 4.05 2.36 -11.71
C LEU A 344 3.84 0.86 -11.95
N PHE A 345 3.49 0.07 -10.91
CA PHE A 345 3.41 -1.38 -11.04
C PHE A 345 2.35 -1.90 -12.02
N PRO A 346 1.20 -1.25 -12.22
CA PRO A 346 0.27 -1.61 -13.28
C PRO A 346 0.93 -1.58 -14.67
N ALA A 347 1.75 -0.57 -14.97
CA ALA A 347 2.48 -0.49 -16.22
C ALA A 347 3.58 -1.57 -16.33
N CYS A 348 4.28 -1.84 -15.23
CA CYS A 348 5.24 -2.94 -15.15
C CYS A 348 4.59 -4.29 -15.44
N ALA A 349 3.41 -4.55 -14.89
CA ALA A 349 2.65 -5.79 -15.09
C ALA A 349 2.23 -5.97 -16.56
N ILE A 350 1.78 -4.90 -17.23
CA ILE A 350 1.44 -4.96 -18.66
C ILE A 350 2.69 -5.31 -19.49
N LEU A 351 3.80 -4.59 -19.30
CA LEU A 351 5.01 -4.82 -20.09
C LEU A 351 5.62 -6.21 -19.85
N ALA A 352 5.65 -6.66 -18.59
CA ALA A 352 6.14 -7.99 -18.24
C ALA A 352 5.24 -9.09 -18.83
N ALA A 353 3.91 -8.91 -18.81
CA ALA A 353 2.97 -9.88 -19.37
C ALA A 353 3.04 -9.95 -20.90
N SER A 354 3.11 -8.81 -21.59
CA SER A 354 3.34 -8.75 -23.04
C SER A 354 4.62 -9.50 -23.41
N TYR A 355 5.73 -9.20 -22.71
CA TYR A 355 7.02 -9.86 -22.95
C TYR A 355 6.96 -11.38 -22.70
N TRP A 356 6.39 -11.80 -21.58
CA TRP A 356 6.29 -13.20 -21.18
C TRP A 356 5.46 -14.02 -22.17
N THR A 357 4.27 -13.53 -22.52
CA THR A 357 3.37 -14.23 -23.45
C THR A 357 3.96 -14.39 -24.85
N GLN A 358 4.70 -13.39 -25.34
CA GLN A 358 5.46 -13.54 -26.58
C GLN A 358 6.55 -14.61 -26.44
N GLY A 359 7.25 -14.67 -25.31
CA GLY A 359 8.22 -15.71 -25.01
C GLY A 359 7.63 -17.13 -24.89
N LEU A 360 6.32 -17.25 -24.64
CA LEU A 360 5.60 -18.53 -24.70
C LEU A 360 5.28 -18.94 -26.14
N GLN A 361 5.04 -17.98 -27.04
CA GLN A 361 4.70 -18.23 -28.43
C GLN A 361 5.95 -18.42 -29.32
N ASP A 362 7.01 -17.65 -29.04
CA ASP A 362 8.25 -17.66 -29.78
C ASP A 362 9.45 -17.91 -28.85
N PRO A 363 9.99 -19.14 -28.83
CA PRO A 363 11.17 -19.49 -28.05
C PRO A 363 12.44 -18.70 -28.40
N SER A 364 12.51 -18.09 -29.58
CA SER A 364 13.64 -17.28 -30.03
C SER A 364 13.63 -15.85 -29.46
N THR A 365 12.61 -15.51 -28.66
CA THR A 365 12.48 -14.21 -27.99
C THR A 365 13.77 -13.84 -27.24
N LYS A 366 14.43 -12.78 -27.73
CA LYS A 366 15.71 -12.31 -27.19
C LYS A 366 15.59 -11.93 -25.71
N GLY A 367 16.58 -12.34 -24.93
CA GLY A 367 16.69 -12.04 -23.50
C GLY A 367 15.89 -12.95 -22.57
N LEU A 368 15.04 -13.84 -23.08
CA LEU A 368 14.10 -14.60 -22.24
C LEU A 368 14.82 -15.55 -21.27
N ARG A 369 15.79 -16.31 -21.76
CA ARG A 369 16.63 -17.18 -20.93
C ARG A 369 17.41 -16.38 -19.88
N ALA A 370 17.92 -15.20 -20.25
CA ALA A 370 18.62 -14.30 -19.32
C ALA A 370 17.68 -13.78 -18.22
N SER A 371 16.44 -13.41 -18.55
CA SER A 371 15.41 -13.05 -17.58
C SER A 371 15.10 -14.20 -16.62
N ILE A 372 15.00 -15.44 -17.11
CA ILE A 372 14.78 -16.63 -16.26
C ILE A 372 15.97 -16.86 -15.31
N HIS A 373 17.21 -16.78 -15.80
CA HIS A 373 18.39 -16.89 -14.94
C HIS A 373 18.47 -15.77 -13.89
N PHE A 374 18.10 -14.54 -14.27
CA PHE A 374 18.07 -13.42 -13.35
C PHE A 374 16.98 -13.58 -12.28
N LEU A 375 15.79 -14.07 -12.65
CA LEU A 375 14.73 -14.49 -11.71
C LEU A 375 15.26 -15.52 -10.70
N MET A 376 15.91 -16.57 -11.19
CA MET A 376 16.52 -17.60 -10.35
C MET A 376 17.58 -17.01 -9.40
N GLY A 377 18.46 -16.16 -9.93
CA GLY A 377 19.51 -15.50 -9.15
C GLY A 377 18.95 -14.69 -7.98
N ILE A 378 17.97 -13.82 -8.24
CA ILE A 378 17.30 -13.06 -7.17
C ILE A 378 16.57 -14.01 -6.21
N GLY A 379 15.88 -15.04 -6.72
CA GLY A 379 15.18 -15.99 -5.88
C GLY A 379 16.10 -16.75 -4.92
N TYR A 380 17.25 -17.23 -5.39
CA TYR A 380 18.25 -17.86 -4.51
C TYR A 380 18.82 -16.87 -3.49
N LEU A 381 19.05 -15.61 -3.86
CA LEU A 381 19.47 -14.57 -2.91
C LEU A 381 18.40 -14.30 -1.84
N LEU A 382 17.12 -14.26 -2.21
CA LEU A 382 16.01 -14.14 -1.26
C LEU A 382 15.92 -15.36 -0.34
N ALA A 383 16.11 -16.57 -0.87
CA ALA A 383 16.16 -17.79 -0.06
C ALA A 383 17.29 -17.76 0.97
N ILE A 384 18.49 -17.30 0.58
CA ILE A 384 19.62 -17.09 1.50
C ILE A 384 19.25 -16.04 2.55
N GLY A 385 18.60 -14.95 2.14
CA GLY A 385 18.09 -13.91 3.05
C GLY A 385 17.13 -14.47 4.10
N PHE A 386 16.15 -15.27 3.68
CA PHE A 386 15.22 -15.96 4.59
C PHE A 386 15.94 -16.93 5.53
N ALA A 387 16.82 -17.78 5.01
CA ALA A 387 17.57 -18.72 5.82
C ALA A 387 18.51 -18.02 6.83
N SER A 388 18.99 -16.82 6.50
CA SER A 388 19.85 -16.01 7.36
C SER A 388 19.07 -15.15 8.35
N ALA A 389 17.74 -15.01 8.18
CA ALA A 389 16.93 -14.08 8.97
C ALA A 389 16.99 -14.35 10.48
N PRO A 390 16.93 -15.60 10.99
CA PRO A 390 17.08 -15.86 12.43
C PRO A 390 18.44 -15.44 12.99
N ALA A 391 19.53 -15.69 12.25
CA ALA A 391 20.88 -15.30 12.67
C ALA A 391 21.08 -13.77 12.63
N LEU A 392 20.51 -13.09 11.63
CA LEU A 392 20.51 -11.63 11.55
C LEU A 392 19.66 -11.04 12.68
N PHE A 393 18.48 -11.60 12.93
CA PHE A 393 17.59 -11.18 13.99
C PHE A 393 18.29 -11.27 15.35
N SER A 394 18.95 -12.39 15.66
CA SER A 394 19.68 -12.53 16.93
C SER A 394 20.82 -11.50 17.06
N ARG A 395 21.56 -11.24 15.99
CA ARG A 395 22.67 -10.27 15.96
C ARG A 395 22.22 -8.81 16.12
N PHE A 396 21.05 -8.45 15.59
CA PHE A 396 20.52 -7.09 15.65
C PHE A 396 19.48 -6.87 16.76
N SER A 397 19.05 -7.94 17.44
CA SER A 397 18.09 -7.90 18.55
C SER A 397 18.47 -6.89 19.64
N GLY A 398 19.76 -6.68 19.91
CA GLY A 398 20.23 -5.71 20.90
C GLY A 398 19.79 -4.26 20.64
N LYS A 399 19.58 -3.86 19.38
CA LYS A 399 19.00 -2.55 19.04
C LYS A 399 17.48 -2.55 19.18
N MET A 400 16.82 -3.62 18.74
CA MET A 400 15.37 -3.81 18.91
C MET A 400 14.97 -3.85 20.38
N LEU A 401 15.79 -4.44 21.24
CA LEU A 401 15.57 -4.53 22.69
C LEU A 401 15.50 -3.17 23.39
N LYS A 402 16.07 -2.12 22.80
CA LYS A 402 15.93 -0.77 23.35
C LYS A 402 14.54 -0.17 23.09
N GLU A 403 13.91 -0.51 21.98
CA GLU A 403 12.56 -0.06 21.62
C GLU A 403 11.45 -1.04 22.02
N PHE A 404 11.80 -2.33 22.09
CA PHE A 404 10.95 -3.47 22.41
C PHE A 404 11.69 -4.37 23.41
N PRO A 405 11.68 -4.04 24.71
CA PRO A 405 12.47 -4.72 25.75
C PRO A 405 12.32 -6.24 25.83
N LEU A 406 11.23 -6.78 25.28
CA LEU A 406 10.95 -8.22 25.25
C LEU A 406 10.93 -8.82 23.85
N ALA A 407 11.42 -8.11 22.82
CA ALA A 407 11.71 -8.70 21.52
C ALA A 407 12.74 -9.86 21.61
N ALA A 408 13.49 -9.98 22.71
CA ALA A 408 14.34 -11.15 22.98
C ALA A 408 13.54 -12.46 23.14
N GLN A 409 12.26 -12.38 23.53
CA GLN A 409 11.39 -13.55 23.66
C GLN A 409 10.73 -13.93 22.33
N PHE A 410 10.81 -13.06 21.32
CA PHE A 410 10.30 -13.33 20.00
C PHE A 410 11.33 -14.14 19.21
N ASP A 411 10.95 -15.37 18.87
CA ASP A 411 11.67 -16.16 17.86
C ASP A 411 10.88 -16.11 16.55
N LEU A 412 11.59 -15.97 15.43
CA LEU A 412 10.99 -16.06 14.10
C LEU A 412 10.49 -17.49 13.80
N GLY A 413 10.92 -18.46 14.61
CA GLY A 413 10.48 -19.85 14.53
C GLY A 413 10.93 -20.51 13.22
N PRO A 414 10.23 -21.58 12.77
CA PRO A 414 10.59 -22.27 11.52
C PRO A 414 10.21 -21.50 10.26
N GLY A 415 9.41 -20.42 10.37
CA GLY A 415 8.83 -19.69 9.25
C GLY A 415 9.84 -19.25 8.18
N PRO A 416 10.96 -18.59 8.54
CA PRO A 416 11.98 -18.22 7.57
C PRO A 416 12.62 -19.40 6.83
N TYR A 417 12.86 -20.53 7.50
CA TYR A 417 13.42 -21.72 6.86
C TYR A 417 12.44 -22.40 5.91
N VAL A 418 11.14 -22.44 6.28
CA VAL A 418 10.07 -22.89 5.39
C VAL A 418 9.98 -21.99 4.16
N GLY A 419 10.00 -20.67 4.36
CA GLY A 419 10.04 -19.69 3.26
C GLY A 419 11.24 -19.89 2.34
N ALA A 420 12.45 -20.05 2.89
CA ALA A 420 13.65 -20.33 2.12
C ALA A 420 13.52 -21.62 1.30
N THR A 421 13.00 -22.70 1.89
CA THR A 421 12.80 -24.00 1.22
C THR A 421 11.83 -23.88 0.05
N ILE A 422 10.70 -23.21 0.25
CA ILE A 422 9.70 -22.95 -0.81
C ILE A 422 10.37 -22.21 -1.98
N VAL A 423 11.15 -21.16 -1.71
CA VAL A 423 11.83 -20.38 -2.74
C VAL A 423 12.89 -21.20 -3.48
N VAL A 424 13.72 -21.99 -2.78
CA VAL A 424 14.73 -22.85 -3.42
C VAL A 424 14.10 -23.86 -4.37
N VAL A 425 13.08 -24.59 -3.90
CA VAL A 425 12.37 -25.59 -4.71
C VAL A 425 11.73 -24.92 -5.92
N ALA A 426 11.08 -23.77 -5.72
CA ALA A 426 10.46 -23.02 -6.80
C ALA A 426 11.47 -22.54 -7.84
N MET A 427 12.64 -22.03 -7.44
CA MET A 427 13.67 -21.58 -8.38
C MET A 427 14.28 -22.76 -9.15
N GLY A 428 14.39 -23.94 -8.54
CA GLY A 428 14.72 -25.19 -9.24
C GLY A 428 13.69 -25.54 -10.31
N LEU A 429 12.39 -25.47 -9.98
CA LEU A 429 11.29 -25.70 -10.93
C LEU A 429 11.23 -24.62 -12.03
N VAL A 430 11.48 -23.35 -11.70
CA VAL A 430 11.59 -22.25 -12.66
C VAL A 430 12.72 -22.50 -13.66
N GLY A 431 13.88 -22.97 -13.18
CA GLY A 431 14.98 -23.37 -14.06
C GLY A 431 14.61 -24.55 -14.95
N TYR A 432 14.04 -25.61 -14.37
CA TYR A 432 13.66 -26.84 -15.08
C TYR A 432 12.60 -26.60 -16.16
N PHE A 433 11.52 -25.88 -15.82
CA PHE A 433 10.43 -25.60 -16.76
C PHE A 433 10.73 -24.41 -17.67
N GLY A 434 11.30 -23.32 -17.14
CA GLY A 434 11.44 -22.06 -17.87
C GLY A 434 12.44 -22.13 -19.02
N LEU A 435 13.51 -22.90 -18.82
CA LEU A 435 14.55 -23.12 -19.85
C LEU A 435 14.16 -24.20 -20.87
N ASN A 436 13.04 -24.89 -20.65
CA ASN A 436 12.46 -25.84 -21.61
C ASN A 436 11.39 -25.13 -22.45
N ASP A 437 11.50 -25.20 -23.78
CA ASP A 437 10.62 -24.47 -24.69
C ASP A 437 9.16 -24.95 -24.64
N GLU A 438 8.92 -26.24 -24.37
CA GLU A 438 7.57 -26.83 -24.34
C GLU A 438 6.84 -26.61 -23.01
N LYS A 439 7.59 -26.58 -21.90
CA LYS A 439 7.03 -26.54 -20.53
C LYS A 439 7.09 -25.15 -19.89
N ARG A 440 7.57 -24.13 -20.60
CA ARG A 440 7.86 -22.78 -20.08
C ARG A 440 6.72 -22.16 -19.28
N GLY A 441 5.48 -22.36 -19.70
CA GLY A 441 4.29 -21.84 -19.00
C GLY A 441 4.23 -22.25 -17.52
N LEU A 442 4.73 -23.45 -17.17
CA LEU A 442 4.72 -23.96 -15.80
C LEU A 442 5.69 -23.18 -14.88
N ALA A 443 6.72 -22.54 -15.42
CA ALA A 443 7.64 -21.71 -14.64
C ALA A 443 6.94 -20.49 -14.02
N PHE A 444 5.94 -19.93 -14.72
CA PHE A 444 5.11 -18.85 -14.16
C PHE A 444 4.36 -19.33 -12.92
N GLY A 445 3.73 -20.51 -13.01
CA GLY A 445 3.03 -21.13 -11.89
C GLY A 445 3.95 -21.42 -10.70
N ALA A 446 5.17 -21.91 -10.96
CA ALA A 446 6.16 -22.15 -9.91
C ALA A 446 6.59 -20.86 -9.20
N ALA A 447 6.94 -19.80 -9.95
CA ALA A 447 7.34 -18.53 -9.36
C ALA A 447 6.19 -17.83 -8.60
N GLY A 448 5.01 -17.76 -9.21
CA GLY A 448 3.84 -17.12 -8.62
C GLY A 448 3.29 -17.89 -7.41
N GLY A 449 3.21 -19.22 -7.51
CA GLY A 449 2.79 -20.09 -6.42
C GLY A 449 3.74 -20.03 -5.21
N ALA A 450 5.05 -19.92 -5.46
CA ALA A 450 6.02 -19.72 -4.39
C ALA A 450 5.83 -18.39 -3.65
N LEU A 451 5.66 -17.29 -4.39
CA LEU A 451 5.38 -16.00 -3.77
C LEU A 451 4.08 -16.03 -2.95
N ALA A 452 2.99 -16.55 -3.51
CA ALA A 452 1.73 -16.70 -2.80
C ALA A 452 1.88 -17.56 -1.53
N SER A 453 2.63 -18.65 -1.61
CA SER A 453 2.87 -19.56 -0.48
C SER A 453 3.72 -18.91 0.61
N VAL A 454 4.83 -18.26 0.25
CA VAL A 454 5.68 -17.52 1.21
C VAL A 454 4.87 -16.42 1.88
N PHE A 455 4.08 -15.70 1.10
CA PHE A 455 3.19 -14.66 1.61
C PHE A 455 2.17 -15.23 2.61
N LEU A 456 1.47 -16.31 2.26
CA LEU A 456 0.52 -16.97 3.15
C LEU A 456 1.20 -17.51 4.42
N VAL A 457 2.38 -18.14 4.30
CA VAL A 457 3.17 -18.57 5.47
C VAL A 457 3.50 -17.37 6.36
N ALA A 458 3.92 -16.24 5.79
CA ALA A 458 4.19 -15.04 6.56
C ALA A 458 2.94 -14.53 7.31
N ILE A 459 1.78 -14.46 6.64
CA ILE A 459 0.52 -14.04 7.25
C ILE A 459 0.04 -15.01 8.33
N LEU A 460 0.20 -16.32 8.13
CA LEU A 460 -0.34 -17.33 9.04
C LEU A 460 0.60 -17.69 10.20
N THR A 461 1.91 -17.45 10.07
CA THR A 461 2.91 -17.87 11.08
C THR A 461 3.71 -16.71 11.67
N ILE A 462 4.20 -15.78 10.83
CA ILE A 462 5.09 -14.71 11.28
C ILE A 462 4.27 -13.56 11.88
N VAL A 463 3.21 -13.14 11.19
CA VAL A 463 2.36 -12.00 11.61
C VAL A 463 1.70 -12.20 12.98
N PRO A 464 1.11 -13.37 13.32
CA PRO A 464 0.54 -13.59 14.65
C PRO A 464 1.58 -13.52 15.76
N GLY A 465 2.79 -14.04 15.51
CA GLY A 465 3.91 -13.92 16.44
C GLY A 465 4.31 -12.45 16.64
N LEU A 466 4.54 -11.71 15.55
CA LEU A 466 4.88 -10.29 15.63
C LEU A 466 3.79 -9.50 16.37
N ASN A 467 2.52 -9.80 16.10
CA ASN A 467 1.40 -9.16 16.78
C ASN A 467 1.47 -9.39 18.29
N ARG A 468 1.57 -10.66 18.71
CA ARG A 468 1.56 -11.07 20.12
C ARG A 468 2.68 -10.44 20.94
N TYR A 469 3.88 -10.30 20.36
CA TYR A 469 5.06 -9.88 21.12
C TYR A 469 5.46 -8.42 20.93
N ALA A 470 5.11 -7.78 19.81
CA ALA A 470 5.61 -6.44 19.48
C ALA A 470 4.54 -5.36 19.31
N ILE A 471 3.30 -5.73 18.96
CA ILE A 471 2.29 -4.76 18.50
C ILE A 471 1.09 -4.69 19.42
N ALA A 472 0.39 -5.81 19.63
CA ALA A 472 -0.82 -5.86 20.45
C ALA A 472 -0.61 -5.47 21.92
N PRO A 473 0.49 -5.85 22.62
CA PRO A 473 0.59 -5.62 24.05
C PRO A 473 0.38 -4.16 24.51
N PRO A 474 1.08 -3.14 23.95
CA PRO A 474 0.82 -1.76 24.36
C PRO A 474 -0.54 -1.24 23.89
N GLN A 475 -1.14 -1.82 22.84
CA GLN A 475 -2.47 -1.44 22.34
C GLN A 475 -3.59 -1.98 23.23
N GLU A 476 -3.44 -3.20 23.75
CA GLU A 476 -4.34 -3.78 24.76
C GLU A 476 -4.36 -2.94 26.04
N LEU A 477 -3.20 -2.42 26.47
CA LEU A 477 -3.12 -1.50 27.61
C LEU A 477 -3.82 -0.17 27.32
N ALA A 478 -3.66 0.38 26.12
CA ALA A 478 -4.36 1.61 25.72
C ALA A 478 -5.89 1.39 25.69
N TYR A 479 -6.34 0.25 25.17
CA TYR A 479 -7.75 -0.15 25.21
C TYR A 479 -8.27 -0.29 26.65
N ALA A 480 -7.54 -0.99 27.51
CA ALA A 480 -7.90 -1.14 28.92
C ALA A 480 -7.97 0.22 29.65
N ALA A 481 -7.08 1.15 29.33
CA ALA A 481 -7.13 2.51 29.85
C ALA A 481 -8.39 3.24 29.38
N GLY A 482 -8.73 3.16 28.09
CA GLY A 482 -9.94 3.74 27.53
C GLY A 482 -11.23 3.29 28.23
N LEU A 483 -11.31 2.00 28.61
CA LEU A 483 -12.46 1.43 29.33
C LEU A 483 -12.61 1.92 30.78
N ASN A 484 -11.55 2.44 31.40
CA ASN A 484 -11.51 2.75 32.83
C ASN A 484 -11.40 4.26 33.13
N LEU A 485 -11.38 5.09 32.10
CA LEU A 485 -11.24 6.54 32.22
C LEU A 485 -12.53 7.22 31.75
N ASP A 486 -13.08 8.09 32.59
CA ASP A 486 -14.19 8.98 32.23
C ASP A 486 -13.72 10.08 31.25
N PRO A 487 -14.64 10.83 30.60
CA PRO A 487 -14.26 11.93 29.69
C PRO A 487 -13.37 13.01 30.31
N LYS A 488 -13.48 13.25 31.64
CA LYS A 488 -12.65 14.22 32.39
C LYS A 488 -11.25 13.70 32.77
N ASP A 489 -11.07 12.38 32.71
CA ASP A 489 -9.85 11.72 33.16
C ASP A 489 -8.76 11.78 32.07
N GLN A 490 -7.55 11.33 32.39
CA GLN A 490 -6.40 11.50 31.50
C GLN A 490 -5.66 10.19 31.24
N LEU A 491 -5.36 9.96 29.97
CA LEU A 491 -4.40 8.94 29.53
C LEU A 491 -3.12 9.62 29.09
N ILE A 492 -2.02 9.27 29.74
CA ILE A 492 -0.68 9.72 29.42
C ILE A 492 0.08 8.56 28.80
N ALA A 493 0.67 8.78 27.62
CA ALA A 493 1.63 7.84 27.03
C ALA A 493 3.03 8.41 27.22
N PHE A 494 3.80 7.83 28.14
CA PHE A 494 5.12 8.33 28.53
C PHE A 494 6.25 7.52 27.90
N GLY A 495 7.18 8.19 27.24
CA GLY A 495 8.35 7.59 26.59
C GLY A 495 8.07 6.89 25.25
N THR A 496 6.83 6.47 24.99
CA THR A 496 6.41 5.93 23.67
C THR A 496 5.44 6.82 22.93
N LEU A 497 5.85 7.29 21.75
CA LEU A 497 5.01 8.09 20.84
C LEU A 497 4.33 7.19 19.81
N ARG A 498 3.35 6.40 20.25
CA ARG A 498 2.65 5.41 19.42
C ARG A 498 1.25 5.92 19.05
N PRO A 499 1.03 6.40 17.81
CA PRO A 499 -0.24 7.00 17.42
C PRO A 499 -1.44 6.06 17.54
N SER A 500 -1.22 4.74 17.44
CA SER A 500 -2.29 3.77 17.57
C SER A 500 -2.99 3.81 18.93
N PHE A 501 -2.34 4.33 19.98
CA PHE A 501 -2.95 4.39 21.32
C PHE A 501 -4.25 5.19 21.37
N ALA A 502 -4.36 6.28 20.60
CA ALA A 502 -5.61 7.06 20.53
C ALA A 502 -6.75 6.22 19.94
N PHE A 503 -6.47 5.40 18.92
CA PHE A 503 -7.43 4.49 18.31
C PHE A 503 -7.95 3.44 19.29
N TYR A 504 -7.04 2.76 20.01
CA TYR A 504 -7.41 1.71 20.95
C TYR A 504 -8.07 2.27 22.21
N ALA A 505 -7.57 3.38 22.74
CA ALA A 505 -8.16 4.04 23.91
C ALA A 505 -9.48 4.75 23.59
N ARG A 506 -9.79 4.98 22.30
CA ARG A 506 -10.96 5.70 21.80
C ARG A 506 -11.12 7.10 22.42
N ARG A 507 -9.99 7.75 22.70
CA ARG A 507 -9.92 9.06 23.35
C ARG A 507 -8.59 9.74 23.04
N THR A 508 -8.50 11.02 23.39
CA THR A 508 -7.24 11.75 23.30
C THR A 508 -6.23 11.25 24.33
N VAL A 509 -4.96 11.24 23.92
CA VAL A 509 -3.80 10.75 24.66
C VAL A 509 -2.77 11.87 24.78
N SER A 510 -2.28 12.10 25.99
CA SER A 510 -1.16 13.01 26.22
C SER A 510 0.15 12.27 25.94
N PHE A 511 0.65 12.40 24.72
CA PHE A 511 1.95 11.86 24.32
C PHE A 511 3.09 12.72 24.89
N ILE A 512 3.87 12.15 25.80
CA ILE A 512 4.97 12.84 26.50
C ILE A 512 6.28 12.07 26.26
N PRO A 513 7.25 12.66 25.53
CA PRO A 513 8.59 12.10 25.36
C PRO A 513 9.30 11.88 26.70
N HIS A 514 10.19 10.88 26.77
CA HIS A 514 10.88 10.53 28.03
C HIS A 514 11.78 11.68 28.57
N ASN A 515 12.19 12.61 27.71
CA ASN A 515 13.02 13.76 28.05
C ASN A 515 12.21 14.99 28.52
N GLU A 516 10.88 14.93 28.50
CA GLU A 516 10.00 16.04 28.90
C GLU A 516 9.36 15.82 30.29
N LEU A 517 10.18 15.55 31.31
CA LEU A 517 9.70 15.28 32.68
C LEU A 517 8.89 16.43 33.29
N ASP A 518 9.21 17.69 32.97
CA ASP A 518 8.46 18.84 33.48
C ASP A 518 7.04 18.92 32.90
N ARG A 519 6.86 18.48 31.65
CA ARG A 519 5.54 18.36 31.04
C ARG A 519 4.75 17.23 31.68
N LEU A 520 5.40 16.12 32.01
CA LEU A 520 4.78 15.03 32.77
C LEU A 520 4.29 15.54 34.14
N ARG A 521 5.15 16.19 34.94
CA ARG A 521 4.78 16.79 36.24
C ARG A 521 3.56 17.71 36.12
N THR A 522 3.59 18.61 35.14
CA THR A 522 2.47 19.53 34.87
C THR A 522 1.17 18.80 34.55
N THR A 523 1.24 17.68 33.83
CA THR A 523 0.06 16.89 33.45
C THR A 523 -0.46 16.08 34.63
N LEU A 524 0.41 15.56 35.50
CA LEU A 524 0.06 14.85 36.73
C LEU A 524 -0.68 15.74 37.75
N GLY A 525 -0.40 17.04 37.75
CA GLY A 525 -1.07 18.02 38.62
C GLY A 525 -2.53 18.31 38.23
N LYS A 526 -3.02 17.79 37.10
CA LYS A 526 -4.42 17.96 36.68
C LYS A 526 -5.30 16.99 37.46
N GLY A 527 -6.40 17.47 38.05
CA GLY A 527 -7.33 16.63 38.81
C GLY A 527 -8.01 15.53 37.97
N GLY A 528 -8.56 14.52 38.65
CA GLY A 528 -9.23 13.37 38.01
C GLY A 528 -8.45 12.07 38.12
N ARG A 529 -8.95 11.01 37.51
CA ARG A 529 -8.20 9.77 37.36
C ARG A 529 -7.15 9.96 36.27
N ILE A 530 -5.94 9.50 36.54
CA ILE A 530 -4.83 9.53 35.59
C ILE A 530 -4.36 8.10 35.41
N MET A 531 -4.18 7.71 34.16
CA MET A 531 -3.48 6.50 33.79
C MET A 531 -2.23 6.82 32.99
N ILE A 532 -1.13 6.16 33.31
CA ILE A 532 0.15 6.31 32.61
C ILE A 532 0.48 4.99 31.94
N LEU A 533 0.57 5.01 30.62
CA LEU A 533 1.05 3.91 29.81
C LEU A 533 2.52 4.18 29.44
N LEU A 534 3.42 3.28 29.81
CA LEU A 534 4.85 3.41 29.57
C LEU A 534 5.54 2.05 29.41
N PRO A 535 6.73 2.00 28.77
CA PRO A 535 7.64 0.88 28.90
C PRO A 535 8.04 0.66 30.36
N GLU A 536 8.14 -0.60 30.77
CA GLU A 536 8.45 -0.99 32.14
C GLU A 536 9.80 -0.44 32.62
N TYR A 537 10.82 -0.41 31.75
CA TYR A 537 12.15 0.11 32.09
C TYR A 537 12.17 1.62 32.41
N LEU A 538 11.11 2.35 32.07
CA LEU A 538 10.97 3.77 32.41
C LEU A 538 10.24 4.01 33.73
N GLN A 539 9.75 2.96 34.41
CA GLN A 539 9.04 3.10 35.68
C GLN A 539 9.87 3.85 36.73
N ASP A 540 11.16 3.52 36.85
CA ASP A 540 12.07 4.14 37.83
C ASP A 540 12.46 5.58 37.46
N THR A 541 12.12 6.03 36.25
CA THR A 541 12.37 7.42 35.79
C THR A 541 11.22 8.36 36.09
N LEU A 542 10.09 7.83 36.58
CA LEU A 542 8.91 8.63 36.89
C LEU A 542 9.20 9.61 38.04
N PRO A 543 8.62 10.82 38.00
CA PRO A 543 8.84 11.83 39.03
C PRO A 543 8.10 11.44 40.33
N GLN A 544 8.49 12.04 41.46
CA GLN A 544 7.95 11.68 42.79
C GLN A 544 6.42 11.81 42.88
N GLU A 545 5.82 12.72 42.11
CA GLU A 545 4.38 12.93 42.00
C GLU A 545 3.63 11.69 41.48
N ALA A 546 4.32 10.78 40.78
CA ALA A 546 3.78 9.51 40.31
C ALA A 546 4.04 8.33 41.27
N SER A 547 4.71 8.54 42.41
CA SER A 547 5.08 7.46 43.36
C SER A 547 3.89 6.70 43.94
N GLY A 548 2.72 7.33 44.03
CA GLY A 548 1.47 6.70 44.51
C GLY A 548 0.75 5.86 43.45
N PHE A 549 1.19 5.89 42.19
CA PHE A 549 0.50 5.18 41.12
C PHE A 549 0.74 3.67 41.21
N GLN A 550 -0.33 2.90 41.11
CA GLN A 550 -0.29 1.45 41.20
C GLN A 550 -0.33 0.81 39.80
N PRO A 551 0.40 -0.29 39.57
CA PRO A 551 0.32 -1.05 38.34
C PRO A 551 -1.03 -1.75 38.22
N ILE A 552 -1.76 -1.42 37.17
CA ILE A 552 -3.04 -2.03 36.79
C ILE A 552 -2.80 -3.30 36.00
N LEU A 553 -2.04 -3.18 34.92
CA LEU A 553 -1.80 -4.23 33.96
C LEU A 553 -0.36 -4.18 33.51
N LYS A 554 0.21 -5.36 33.33
CA LYS A 554 1.55 -5.58 32.81
C LYS A 554 1.44 -6.53 31.64
N ARG A 555 1.86 -6.08 30.46
CA ARG A 555 1.81 -6.87 29.23
C ARG A 555 3.11 -6.66 28.46
N TYR A 556 3.88 -7.74 28.33
CA TYR A 556 5.09 -7.80 27.51
C TYR A 556 5.97 -6.53 27.59
N GLY A 557 6.31 -6.11 28.83
CA GLY A 557 7.29 -5.04 29.07
C GLY A 557 6.71 -3.63 28.95
N PHE A 558 5.40 -3.53 28.86
CA PHE A 558 4.64 -2.31 29.04
C PHE A 558 3.83 -2.39 30.32
N LEU A 559 3.66 -1.22 30.93
CA LEU A 559 2.98 -1.03 32.19
C LEU A 559 1.86 0.00 31.99
N LEU A 560 0.70 -0.31 32.54
CA LEU A 560 -0.37 0.66 32.74
C LEU A 560 -0.46 0.95 34.24
N LEU A 561 -0.17 2.17 34.63
CA LEU A 561 -0.24 2.68 36.00
C LEU A 561 -1.50 3.52 36.19
N SER A 562 -2.04 3.59 37.42
CA SER A 562 -3.06 4.58 37.76
C SER A 562 -2.94 5.12 39.18
N ASN A 563 -3.39 6.37 39.37
CA ASN A 563 -3.55 6.98 40.68
C ASN A 563 -4.79 6.45 41.45
N GLN A 564 -5.62 5.60 40.84
CA GLN A 564 -6.81 5.01 41.46
C GLN A 564 -6.97 3.52 41.10
N PRO A 565 -7.70 2.73 41.92
CA PRO A 565 -8.03 1.34 41.61
C PRO A 565 -8.90 1.20 40.34
N VAL A 566 -8.80 0.03 39.71
CA VAL A 566 -9.49 -0.32 38.45
C VAL A 566 -10.91 -0.77 38.72
N VAL A 567 -11.81 -0.43 37.80
CA VAL A 567 -13.23 -0.85 37.86
C VAL A 567 -13.49 -2.03 36.91
N THR A 568 -12.83 -2.07 35.75
CA THR A 568 -13.03 -3.08 34.71
C THR A 568 -11.70 -3.69 34.26
N ALA A 569 -11.50 -4.99 34.49
CA ALA A 569 -10.37 -5.73 33.92
C ALA A 569 -10.76 -6.30 32.54
N PRO A 570 -9.91 -6.19 31.50
CA PRO A 570 -10.17 -6.87 30.24
C PRO A 570 -10.17 -8.40 30.46
N HIS A 571 -11.22 -9.10 30.01
CA HIS A 571 -11.35 -10.54 30.13
C HIS A 571 -10.20 -11.26 29.40
N GLU A 572 -9.54 -12.21 30.07
CA GLU A 572 -8.38 -12.95 29.53
C GLU A 572 -8.72 -14.03 28.48
N ASN A 573 -9.99 -14.22 28.12
CA ASN A 573 -10.44 -15.28 27.21
C ASN A 573 -11.40 -14.76 26.14
N ASP A 574 -10.89 -14.36 24.98
CA ASP A 574 -11.63 -14.51 23.71
C ASP A 574 -10.65 -14.76 22.55
N THR A 575 -9.91 -15.87 22.67
CA THR A 575 -9.48 -16.62 21.49
C THR A 575 -10.51 -17.71 21.30
N GLY A 576 -11.37 -17.52 20.30
CA GLY A 576 -12.62 -18.25 20.14
C GLY A 576 -12.49 -19.77 20.24
N SER A 577 -13.34 -20.34 21.09
CA SER A 577 -13.83 -21.71 20.95
C SER A 577 -15.33 -21.69 21.23
N PRO A 578 -16.20 -22.12 20.29
CA PRO A 578 -17.64 -22.06 20.48
C PRO A 578 -18.05 -23.15 21.49
N GLN A 579 -18.33 -22.76 22.73
CA GLN A 579 -18.98 -23.67 23.67
C GLN A 579 -20.45 -23.84 23.28
N SER A 580 -20.76 -25.08 22.91
CA SER A 580 -22.10 -25.61 22.71
C SER A 580 -22.93 -25.46 23.99
N SER A 581 -24.01 -24.70 23.94
CA SER A 581 -25.07 -24.77 24.95
C SER A 581 -25.93 -26.02 24.70
N LYS A 582 -25.75 -27.04 25.55
CA LYS A 582 -26.74 -28.09 25.76
C LYS A 582 -27.29 -27.97 27.17
N THR A 583 -28.61 -28.14 27.24
CA THR A 583 -29.47 -28.46 28.39
C THR A 583 -29.62 -27.40 29.48
N LEU A 584 -30.87 -26.93 29.65
CA LEU A 584 -31.70 -27.37 30.78
C LEU A 584 -33.18 -27.21 30.44
N SER A 585 -33.92 -28.26 30.78
CA SER A 585 -35.36 -28.42 30.83
C SER A 585 -36.01 -27.45 31.82
N ASP A 586 -37.17 -26.93 31.43
CA ASP A 586 -38.44 -27.09 32.15
C ASP A 586 -39.59 -27.12 31.12
#